data_AF-A0A7G2N3Q1-F1
#
_entry.id   AF-A0A7G2N3Q1-F1
#
_cell.length_a   1.000
_cell.length_b   1.000
_cell.length_c   1.000
_cell.angle_alpha   90.00
_cell.angle_beta   90.00
_cell.angle_gamma   90.00
#
_symmetry.space_group_name_H-M   'P 1'
#
loop_
_entity.id
_entity.type
_entity.pdbx_description
1 polymer ?
#
loop_
_entity_poly.entity_id
_entity_poly.type
_entity_poly.pdbx_seq_one_letter_code
_entity_poly.pdbx_strand_id
1 'polypeptide(L)' 'MRQKDGLIIDGILQENILFNSPSYAAAFVIGGRVNGKEAWKDTNGRSLNDIEKSE' A
#
# COMPACT_ATOMS: atom_id res chain seq x y z
N MET A 1 5.79 -4.92 -18.13
CA MET A 1 5.69 -5.52 -16.77
C MET A 1 5.63 -7.03 -16.98
N ARG A 2 6.70 -7.78 -16.68
CA ARG A 2 6.64 -9.25 -16.76
C ARG A 2 5.60 -9.72 -15.75
N GLN A 3 4.57 -10.45 -16.17
CA GLN A 3 3.75 -11.20 -15.22
C GLN A 3 4.65 -12.31 -14.68
N LYS A 4 5.09 -12.16 -13.43
CA LYS A 4 5.65 -13.27 -12.66
C LYS A 4 4.44 -14.10 -12.21
N ASP A 5 4.23 -15.23 -12.86
CA ASP A 5 3.25 -16.21 -12.40
C ASP A 5 3.52 -16.53 -10.90
N GLY A 6 2.47 -16.55 -10.09
CA GLY A 6 2.56 -16.91 -8.66
C GLY A 6 2.91 -15.78 -7.68
N LEU A 7 3.02 -14.52 -8.11
CA LEU A 7 3.28 -13.39 -7.20
C LEU A 7 2.12 -13.13 -6.22
N ILE A 8 0.89 -13.39 -6.66
CA ILE A 8 -0.33 -13.28 -5.87
C ILE A 8 -1.02 -14.64 -5.94
N ILE A 9 -1.18 -15.28 -4.78
CA ILE A 9 -1.87 -16.56 -4.63
C ILE A 9 -3.03 -16.31 -3.66
N ASP A 10 -4.24 -16.66 -4.08
CA ASP A 10 -5.47 -16.45 -3.28
C ASP A 10 -5.65 -15.02 -2.75
N GLY A 11 -5.25 -14.02 -3.55
CA GLY A 11 -5.34 -12.60 -3.19
C GLY A 11 -4.23 -12.10 -2.25
N ILE A 12 -3.24 -12.92 -1.95
CA ILE A 12 -2.14 -12.60 -1.03
C ILE A 12 -0.83 -12.46 -1.82
N LEU A 13 -0.15 -11.32 -1.61
CA LEU A 13 1.21 -11.10 -2.10
C LEU A 13 2.20 -12.04 -1.40
N GLN A 14 2.99 -12.77 -2.18
CA GLN A 14 3.96 -13.75 -1.66
C GLN A 14 5.36 -13.16 -1.42
N GLU A 15 5.64 -11.97 -1.95
CA GLU A 15 6.86 -11.21 -1.70
C GLU A 15 6.53 -9.73 -1.47
N ASN A 16 7.40 -9.03 -0.74
CA ASN A 16 7.28 -7.58 -0.57
C ASN A 16 7.52 -6.87 -1.90
N ILE A 17 6.64 -5.94 -2.24
CA ILE A 17 6.75 -5.12 -3.45
C ILE A 17 7.02 -3.68 -3.05
N LEU A 18 8.08 -3.11 -3.62
CA LEU A 18 8.35 -1.69 -3.51
C LEU A 18 7.50 -0.92 -4.53
N PHE A 19 6.72 0.05 -4.04
CA PHE A 19 5.96 0.98 -4.88
C PHE A 19 6.59 2.38 -4.82
N ASN A 20 6.48 3.12 -5.93
CA ASN A 20 7.06 4.46 -6.05
C ASN A 20 6.30 5.54 -5.25
N SER A 21 5.12 5.22 -4.72
CA SER A 21 4.38 6.13 -3.83
C SER A 21 3.41 5.38 -2.90
N PRO A 22 3.07 5.96 -1.74
CA PRO A 22 2.06 5.40 -0.84
C PRO A 22 0.70 5.23 -1.50
N SER A 23 0.28 6.20 -2.33
CA SER A 23 -1.01 6.15 -3.04
C SER A 23 -1.05 5.04 -4.08
N TYR A 24 0.07 4.76 -4.76
CA TYR A 24 0.11 3.67 -5.72
C TYR A 24 0.04 2.30 -5.03
N ALA A 25 0.73 2.14 -3.89
CA ALA A 25 0.58 0.94 -3.06
C ALA A 25 -0.86 0.74 -2.59
N ALA A 26 -1.53 1.81 -2.14
CA ALA A 26 -2.92 1.72 -1.67
C ALA A 26 -3.89 1.40 -2.81
N ALA A 27 -3.71 2.02 -3.98
CA ALA A 27 -4.53 1.76 -5.16
C ALA A 27 -4.40 0.32 -5.66
N PHE A 28 -3.21 -0.27 -5.53
CA PHE A 28 -2.97 -1.68 -5.84
C PHE A 28 -3.83 -2.62 -4.99
N VAL A 29 -3.96 -2.36 -3.69
CA VAL A 29 -4.77 -3.20 -2.76
C VAL A 29 -6.27 -2.93 -2.93
N ILE A 30 -6.67 -1.66 -3.04
CA ILE A 30 -8.09 -1.25 -3.04
C ILE A 30 -8.74 -1.42 -4.42
N GLY A 31 -7.95 -1.39 -5.50
CA GLY A 31 -8.46 -1.43 -6.88
C GLY A 31 -9.08 -0.11 -7.36
N GLY A 32 -8.69 1.03 -6.78
CA GLY A 32 -9.28 2.33 -7.09
C GLY A 32 -8.39 3.53 -6.72
N ARG A 33 -8.90 4.74 -6.99
CA ARG A 33 -8.21 5.98 -6.58
C ARG A 33 -8.29 6.13 -5.06
N VAL A 34 -7.14 6.33 -4.43
CA VAL A 34 -7.02 6.48 -2.98
C VAL A 34 -5.83 7.37 -2.64
N ASN A 35 -5.98 8.18 -1.59
CA ASN A 35 -4.86 8.90 -0.99
C ASN A 35 -4.14 7.97 -0.01
N GLY A 36 -2.96 7.47 -0.39
CA GLY A 36 -2.20 6.53 0.43
C GLY A 36 -1.78 7.13 1.78
N LYS A 37 -1.56 8.44 1.86
CA LYS A 37 -1.15 9.07 3.13
C LYS A 37 -2.22 8.99 4.22
N GLU A 38 -3.49 8.95 3.83
CA GLU A 38 -4.64 8.86 4.74
C GLU A 38 -5.10 7.41 4.96
N ALA A 39 -4.94 6.56 3.94
CA ALA A 39 -5.42 5.17 3.96
C ALA A 39 -4.51 4.25 4.78
N TRP A 40 -3.19 4.42 4.68
CA TRP A 40 -2.24 3.61 5.44
C TRP A 40 -2.18 4.07 6.89
N LYS A 41 -2.40 3.13 7.83
CA LYS A 41 -2.45 3.39 9.26
C LYS A 41 -1.52 2.46 10.03
N ASP A 42 -0.92 3.00 11.10
CA ASP A 42 -0.19 2.17 12.07
C ASP A 42 -1.15 1.33 12.94
N THR A 43 -0.61 0.53 13.84
CA THR A 43 -1.39 -0.30 14.77
C THR A 43 -2.25 0.52 15.73
N ASN A 44 -1.98 1.82 15.86
CA ASN A 44 -2.75 2.76 16.69
C ASN A 44 -3.80 3.52 15.87
N GLY A 45 -3.93 3.24 14.57
CA GLY A 45 -4.88 3.88 13.68
C GLY A 45 -4.46 5.26 13.16
N ARG A 46 -3.23 5.71 13.43
CA ARG A 46 -2.70 6.98 12.93
C ARG A 46 -2.29 6.83 11.47
N SER A 47 -2.66 7.80 10.63
CA SER A 47 -2.32 7.77 9.21
C SER A 47 -0.83 8.13 8.98
N LEU A 48 -0.28 7.81 7.80
CA LEU A 48 1.05 8.29 7.41
C LEU A 48 1.15 9.82 7.48
N ASN A 49 0.07 10.53 7.11
CA ASN A 49 0.02 11.98 7.18
C ASN A 49 0.11 12.51 8.62
N ASP A 50 -0.50 11.78 9.58
CA ASP A 50 -0.42 12.15 11.00
C ASP A 50 0.99 11.90 11.56
N ILE A 51 1.61 10.79 11.15
CA ILE A 51 2.96 10.42 11.57
C ILE A 51 3.97 11.44 11.04
N GLU A 52 3.94 11.75 9.73
CA GLU A 52 4.85 12.73 9.10
C GLU A 52 4.73 14.14 9.70
N LYS A 53 3.55 14.54 10.19
CA LYS A 53 3.34 15.86 10.84
C LYS A 53 3.80 15.89 12.29
N SER A 54 3.94 14.72 12.92
CA SER A 54 4.34 14.60 14.32
C SER A 54 5.85 14.45 14.50
N GLU A 55 6.59 14.30 13.40
CA GLU A 55 8.05 14.41 13.34
C GLU A 55 8.48 15.85 13.04
#